data_AF-A0A961H4E2-F1
#
_entry.id   AF-A0A961H4E2-F1
#
_cell.length_a   1.000
_cell.length_b   1.000
_cell.length_c   1.000
_cell.angle_alpha   90.00
_cell.angle_beta   90.00
_cell.angle_gamma   90.00
#
_symmetry.space_group_name_H-M   'P 1'
#
loop_
_entity.id
_entity.type
_entity.pdbx_description
1 polymer ?
#
loop_
_entity_poly.entity_id
_entity_poly.type
_entity_poly.pdbx_seq_one_letter_code
_entity_poly.pdbx_strand_id
1 'polypeptide(L)'
;MTTPHGSFQTPAFMTVGTKGTVKGIYPALLRGVGAEVLLGNTYHLLLRPGPDTVRSLGGLHSMMGWDGPILTDSGGYQAYSMADINAVDDDGVTFKSVVDGSMIRMTPESSMQIQNSLGADIIMAFDDCPPSVDPTAGPVNQTRIRLAQQRDSGRRKQYDHESRLRQANDRTARWLERCKAAHARPTEQALFGIVQGGTNPEMRARSAEAVTAVDLPGYAIGGVAVGELTDDIRRVTEQTAPLLPESKPRYLMGVGYEHDIVSAVRAGVDMFDCV
;
A
#
# COMPACT_ATOMS: atom_id res chain seq x y z
N MET A 1 -3.47 -7.51 17.61
CA MET A 1 -3.81 -6.08 17.40
C MET A 1 -5.29 -5.86 17.70
N THR A 2 -5.66 -4.71 18.26
CA THR A 2 -7.07 -4.36 18.57
C THR A 2 -7.49 -3.15 17.75
N THR A 3 -8.68 -3.24 17.15
CA THR A 3 -9.31 -2.18 16.35
C THR A 3 -10.77 -1.99 16.81
N PRO A 4 -11.48 -0.95 16.32
CA PRO A 4 -12.89 -0.74 16.66
C PRO A 4 -13.81 -1.92 16.33
N HIS A 5 -13.54 -2.68 15.26
CA HIS A 5 -14.34 -3.83 14.83
C HIS A 5 -13.81 -5.19 15.31
N GLY A 6 -12.90 -5.21 16.29
CA GLY A 6 -12.43 -6.43 16.93
C GLY A 6 -10.91 -6.52 17.03
N SER A 7 -10.43 -7.68 17.46
CA SER A 7 -8.99 -7.96 17.53
C SER A 7 -8.62 -9.11 16.60
N PHE A 8 -7.38 -9.11 16.15
CA PHE A 8 -6.79 -10.18 15.34
C PHE A 8 -5.39 -10.53 15.84
N GLN A 9 -4.96 -11.77 15.62
CA GLN A 9 -3.64 -12.27 16.01
C GLN A 9 -2.59 -11.92 14.96
N THR A 10 -1.37 -11.65 15.40
CA THR A 10 -0.21 -11.50 14.52
C THR A 10 0.77 -12.67 14.75
N PRO A 11 1.43 -13.20 13.71
CA PRO A 11 1.38 -12.75 12.30
C PRO A 11 0.04 -13.01 11.60
N ALA A 12 -0.45 -12.04 10.83
CA ALA A 12 -1.76 -12.05 10.17
C ALA A 12 -1.65 -12.07 8.64
N PHE A 13 -2.46 -12.90 7.99
CA PHE A 13 -2.63 -12.88 6.53
C PHE A 13 -3.99 -12.31 6.15
N MET A 14 -4.00 -11.20 5.42
CA MET A 14 -5.21 -10.48 5.00
C MET A 14 -5.63 -10.93 3.60
N THR A 15 -6.84 -11.46 3.50
CA THR A 15 -7.44 -11.76 2.19
C THR A 15 -7.99 -10.49 1.53
N VAL A 16 -7.79 -10.37 0.21
CA VAL A 16 -8.02 -9.11 -0.52
C VAL A 16 -9.43 -9.03 -1.12
N GLY A 17 -10.21 -8.09 -0.60
CA GLY A 17 -11.51 -7.66 -1.09
C GLY A 17 -11.39 -6.58 -2.17
N THR A 18 -11.12 -6.96 -3.41
CA THR A 18 -10.83 -6.01 -4.51
C THR A 18 -11.95 -5.00 -4.79
N LYS A 19 -13.22 -5.40 -4.72
CA LYS A 19 -14.38 -4.51 -5.05
C LYS A 19 -15.43 -4.54 -3.94
N GLY A 20 -14.98 -4.54 -2.68
CA GLY A 20 -15.87 -4.77 -1.53
C GLY A 20 -16.32 -6.24 -1.43
N THR A 21 -15.51 -7.18 -1.93
CA THR A 21 -15.75 -8.62 -1.81
C THR A 21 -14.47 -9.38 -2.10
N VAL A 22 -14.19 -10.43 -1.32
CA VAL A 22 -13.16 -11.42 -1.65
C VAL A 22 -13.71 -12.31 -2.76
N LYS A 23 -13.00 -12.38 -3.88
CA LYS A 23 -13.53 -13.00 -5.10
C LYS A 23 -13.84 -14.48 -4.86
N GLY A 24 -15.09 -14.87 -5.09
CA GLY A 24 -15.53 -16.26 -5.02
C GLY A 24 -15.80 -16.81 -3.62
N ILE A 25 -15.71 -15.99 -2.56
CA ILE A 25 -15.87 -16.45 -1.18
C ILE A 25 -16.83 -15.52 -0.41
N TYR A 26 -17.85 -16.10 0.21
CA TYR A 26 -18.78 -15.36 1.08
C TYR A 26 -18.13 -14.99 2.43
N PRO A 27 -18.50 -13.87 3.06
CA PRO A 27 -17.99 -13.46 4.37
C PRO A 27 -18.09 -14.55 5.45
N ALA A 28 -19.20 -15.31 5.47
CA ALA A 28 -19.39 -16.42 6.41
C ALA A 28 -18.35 -17.54 6.24
N LEU A 29 -17.89 -17.80 5.01
CA LEU A 29 -16.83 -18.79 4.74
C LEU A 29 -15.46 -18.25 5.16
N LEU A 30 -15.19 -16.96 4.93
CA LEU A 30 -13.97 -16.31 5.43
C LEU A 30 -13.86 -16.42 6.95
N ARG A 31 -14.96 -16.17 7.67
CA ARG A 31 -15.04 -16.41 9.11
C ARG A 31 -14.80 -17.88 9.46
N GLY A 32 -15.43 -18.81 8.73
CA GLY A 32 -15.30 -20.24 8.95
C GLY A 32 -13.88 -20.79 8.80
N VAL A 33 -13.06 -20.18 7.93
CA VAL A 33 -11.63 -20.55 7.76
C VAL A 33 -10.69 -19.79 8.68
N GLY A 34 -11.22 -18.95 9.58
CA GLY A 34 -10.43 -18.21 10.57
C GLY A 34 -9.84 -16.89 10.06
N ALA A 35 -10.37 -16.28 8.99
CA ALA A 35 -9.98 -14.93 8.63
C ALA A 35 -10.41 -13.96 9.75
N GLU A 36 -9.45 -13.18 10.26
CA GLU A 36 -9.70 -12.21 11.32
C GLU A 36 -9.69 -10.77 10.79
N VAL A 37 -8.97 -10.50 9.71
CA VAL A 37 -8.82 -9.18 9.09
C VAL A 37 -8.81 -9.30 7.56
N LEU A 38 -9.42 -8.33 6.87
CA LEU A 38 -9.47 -8.26 5.40
C LEU A 38 -8.78 -7.00 4.89
N LEU A 39 -8.37 -7.03 3.61
CA LEU A 39 -7.91 -5.84 2.90
C LEU A 39 -8.97 -5.35 1.90
N GLY A 40 -9.36 -4.08 1.97
CA GLY A 40 -10.18 -3.40 0.98
C GLY A 40 -9.32 -2.59 0.00
N ASN A 41 -9.56 -2.73 -1.29
CA ASN A 41 -8.82 -1.96 -2.29
C ASN A 41 -9.47 -0.60 -2.57
N THR A 42 -8.83 0.47 -2.14
CA THR A 42 -9.32 1.85 -2.26
C THR A 42 -9.42 2.30 -3.71
N TYR A 43 -8.49 1.91 -4.58
CA TYR A 43 -8.53 2.30 -6.00
C TYR A 43 -9.82 1.84 -6.67
N HIS A 44 -10.19 0.58 -6.50
CA HIS A 44 -11.42 0.06 -7.08
C HIS A 44 -12.67 0.63 -6.44
N LEU A 45 -12.69 0.78 -5.11
CA LEU A 45 -13.83 1.34 -4.37
C LEU A 45 -14.06 2.82 -4.69
N LEU A 46 -12.99 3.58 -4.97
CA LEU A 46 -13.05 4.95 -5.49
C LEU A 46 -13.77 5.00 -6.83
N LEU A 47 -13.39 4.13 -7.77
CA LEU A 47 -13.97 4.11 -9.11
C LEU A 47 -15.43 3.61 -9.10
N ARG A 48 -15.70 2.57 -8.30
CA ARG A 48 -17.03 1.98 -8.17
C ARG A 48 -17.14 1.18 -6.87
N PRO A 49 -18.16 1.44 -6.03
CA PRO A 49 -19.31 2.32 -6.27
C PRO A 49 -19.03 3.81 -6.01
N GLY A 50 -17.85 4.16 -5.51
CA GLY A 50 -17.50 5.51 -5.07
C GLY A 50 -17.67 5.67 -3.55
N PRO A 51 -16.83 6.49 -2.89
CA PRO A 51 -16.78 6.61 -1.44
C PRO A 51 -18.10 7.11 -0.83
N ASP A 52 -18.80 8.02 -1.50
CA ASP A 52 -20.08 8.54 -1.03
C ASP A 52 -21.16 7.47 -0.98
N THR A 53 -21.20 6.60 -1.99
CA THR A 53 -22.13 5.47 -2.00
C THR A 53 -21.79 4.47 -0.89
N VAL A 54 -20.51 4.11 -0.71
CA VAL A 54 -20.09 3.23 0.39
C VAL A 54 -20.51 3.82 1.75
N ARG A 55 -20.26 5.12 1.95
CA ARG A 55 -20.67 5.84 3.17
C ARG A 55 -22.19 5.80 3.39
N SER A 56 -22.99 6.03 2.34
CA SER A 56 -24.46 5.97 2.43
C SER A 56 -25.01 4.58 2.78
N LEU A 57 -24.26 3.53 2.47
CA LEU A 57 -24.58 2.14 2.82
C LEU A 57 -24.13 1.75 4.23
N GLY A 58 -23.59 2.70 5.01
CA GLY A 58 -23.09 2.46 6.37
C GLY A 58 -21.62 2.09 6.44
N GLY A 59 -20.83 2.42 5.42
CA GLY A 59 -19.39 2.13 5.37
C GLY A 59 -19.06 0.78 4.75
N LEU A 60 -17.76 0.51 4.64
CA LEU A 60 -17.23 -0.66 3.93
C LEU A 60 -17.62 -1.97 4.62
N HIS A 61 -17.59 -2.02 5.96
CA HIS A 61 -18.04 -3.17 6.76
C HIS A 61 -19.48 -3.59 6.42
N SER A 62 -20.40 -2.63 6.46
CA SER A 62 -21.82 -2.85 6.12
C SER A 62 -21.99 -3.30 4.67
N MET A 63 -21.30 -2.63 3.73
CA MET A 63 -21.36 -2.99 2.31
C MET A 63 -20.83 -4.40 2.03
N MET A 64 -19.75 -4.80 2.72
CA MET A 64 -19.13 -6.12 2.55
C MET A 64 -19.87 -7.23 3.32
N GLY A 65 -20.73 -6.88 4.27
CA GLY A 65 -21.27 -7.84 5.24
C GLY A 65 -20.16 -8.45 6.11
N TRP A 66 -19.14 -7.66 6.44
CA TRP A 66 -18.00 -8.05 7.27
C TRP A 66 -17.95 -7.20 8.53
N ASP A 67 -18.08 -7.84 9.68
CA ASP A 67 -18.12 -7.23 11.00
C ASP A 67 -16.76 -7.21 11.72
N GLY A 68 -15.68 -7.58 11.03
CA GLY A 68 -14.32 -7.63 11.58
C GLY A 68 -13.43 -6.50 11.10
N PRO A 69 -12.18 -6.46 11.57
CA PRO A 69 -11.17 -5.52 11.10
C PRO A 69 -11.01 -5.48 9.57
N ILE A 70 -10.91 -4.27 9.02
CA ILE A 70 -10.55 -4.02 7.61
C ILE A 70 -9.36 -3.06 7.53
N LEU A 71 -8.38 -3.39 6.69
CA LEU A 71 -7.33 -2.48 6.25
C LEU A 71 -7.66 -1.97 4.85
N THR A 72 -7.53 -0.68 4.56
CA THR A 72 -7.59 -0.16 3.18
C THR A 72 -6.23 0.31 2.71
N ASP A 73 -5.85 -0.07 1.48
CA ASP A 73 -4.67 0.50 0.83
C ASP A 73 -4.89 1.97 0.42
N SER A 74 -3.84 2.68 0.03
CA SER A 74 -3.93 4.10 -0.33
C SER A 74 -4.53 4.34 -1.72
N GLY A 75 -4.57 3.29 -2.55
CA GLY A 75 -4.90 3.31 -3.98
C GLY A 75 -3.78 3.83 -4.89
N GLY A 76 -2.66 4.30 -4.33
CA GLY A 76 -1.56 4.91 -5.09
C GLY A 76 -0.84 3.94 -6.02
N TYR A 77 -0.58 2.72 -5.57
CA TYR A 77 0.10 1.70 -6.38
C TYR A 77 -0.72 1.27 -7.61
N GLN A 78 -2.03 1.11 -7.48
CA GLN A 78 -2.92 0.73 -8.58
C GLN A 78 -3.12 1.87 -9.56
N ALA A 79 -3.28 3.10 -9.05
CA ALA A 79 -3.26 4.31 -9.88
C ALA A 79 -1.97 4.34 -10.72
N TYR A 80 -0.83 3.98 -10.13
CA TYR A 80 0.48 3.96 -10.78
C TYR A 80 0.68 2.81 -11.79
N SER A 81 0.15 1.61 -11.51
CA SER A 81 0.47 0.37 -12.25
C SER A 81 -0.54 -0.02 -13.34
N MET A 82 -1.79 0.48 -13.29
CA MET A 82 -2.87 0.01 -14.17
C MET A 82 -3.38 1.02 -15.20
N ALA A 83 -2.87 2.25 -15.23
CA ALA A 83 -3.34 3.27 -16.17
C ALA A 83 -2.24 3.70 -17.16
N ASP A 84 -2.56 3.60 -18.46
CA ASP A 84 -1.66 3.92 -19.57
C ASP A 84 -1.25 5.40 -19.63
N ILE A 85 -1.92 6.28 -18.87
CA ILE A 85 -1.67 7.72 -18.80
C ILE A 85 -1.57 8.13 -17.33
N ASN A 86 -0.35 8.06 -16.78
CA ASN A 86 -0.06 8.40 -15.40
C ASN A 86 0.97 9.53 -15.31
N ALA A 87 0.61 10.60 -14.60
CA ALA A 87 1.53 11.68 -14.25
C ALA A 87 1.62 11.81 -12.73
N VAL A 88 2.85 11.78 -12.22
CA VAL A 88 3.15 12.01 -10.80
C VAL A 88 3.89 13.33 -10.67
N ASP A 89 3.41 14.19 -9.79
CA ASP A 89 4.03 15.46 -9.43
C ASP A 89 4.15 15.56 -7.90
N ASP A 90 4.48 16.73 -7.37
CA ASP A 90 4.61 16.91 -5.91
C ASP A 90 3.27 16.93 -5.16
N ASP A 91 2.16 17.16 -5.87
CA ASP A 91 0.84 17.30 -5.27
C ASP A 91 0.08 15.96 -5.20
N GLY A 92 0.40 15.02 -6.09
CA GLY A 92 -0.30 13.74 -6.19
C GLY A 92 -0.09 12.99 -7.51
N VAL A 93 -1.04 12.11 -7.82
CA VAL A 93 -1.07 11.27 -9.03
C VAL A 93 -2.33 11.56 -9.84
N THR A 94 -2.15 11.75 -11.16
CA THR A 94 -3.25 11.88 -12.12
C THR A 94 -3.26 10.66 -13.02
N PHE A 95 -4.40 9.99 -13.16
CA PHE A 95 -4.55 8.79 -13.98
C PHE A 95 -5.89 8.75 -14.72
N LYS A 96 -5.97 7.89 -15.75
CA LYS A 96 -7.20 7.62 -16.48
C LYS A 96 -7.95 6.45 -15.85
N SER A 97 -9.23 6.65 -15.54
CA SER A 97 -10.14 5.62 -15.03
C SER A 97 -10.27 4.46 -16.01
N VAL A 98 -10.09 3.23 -15.52
CA VAL A 98 -10.32 2.00 -16.30
C VAL A 98 -11.81 1.67 -16.48
N VAL A 99 -12.71 2.39 -15.79
CA VAL A 99 -14.15 2.14 -15.82
C VAL A 99 -14.83 2.93 -16.94
N ASP A 100 -14.51 4.22 -17.05
CA ASP A 100 -15.20 5.17 -17.93
C ASP A 100 -14.24 6.07 -18.73
N GLY A 101 -12.93 5.97 -18.51
CA GLY A 101 -11.93 6.77 -19.19
C GLY A 101 -11.81 8.21 -18.70
N SER A 102 -12.51 8.61 -17.62
CA SER A 102 -12.37 9.93 -17.01
C SER A 102 -10.97 10.13 -16.41
N MET A 103 -10.49 11.38 -16.38
CA MET A 103 -9.23 11.72 -15.71
C MET A 103 -9.49 11.97 -14.23
N ILE A 104 -8.79 11.24 -13.36
CA ILE A 104 -8.93 11.29 -11.91
C ILE A 104 -7.63 11.79 -11.31
N ARG A 105 -7.76 12.68 -10.32
CA ARG A 105 -6.67 13.20 -9.52
C ARG A 105 -6.75 12.64 -8.10
N MET A 106 -5.70 11.96 -7.66
CA MET A 106 -5.54 11.52 -6.29
C MET A 106 -4.39 12.28 -5.62
N THR A 107 -4.66 12.86 -4.46
CA THR A 107 -3.68 13.49 -3.57
C THR A 107 -3.67 12.78 -2.22
N PRO A 108 -2.66 13.02 -1.36
CA PRO A 108 -2.70 12.64 0.05
C PRO A 108 -4.04 12.94 0.74
N GLU A 109 -4.56 14.16 0.58
CA GLU A 109 -5.80 14.60 1.20
C GLU A 109 -7.02 13.85 0.66
N SER A 110 -7.12 13.68 -0.66
CA SER A 110 -8.24 12.95 -1.25
C SER A 110 -8.19 11.47 -0.86
N SER A 111 -6.99 10.85 -0.79
CA SER A 111 -6.83 9.46 -0.33
C SER A 111 -7.32 9.30 1.11
N MET A 112 -6.96 10.22 2.02
CA MET A 112 -7.47 10.21 3.39
C MET A 112 -8.98 10.42 3.45
N GLN A 113 -9.54 11.36 2.67
CA GLN A 113 -10.99 11.57 2.64
C GLN A 113 -11.77 10.34 2.15
N ILE A 114 -11.24 9.65 1.13
CA ILE A 114 -11.82 8.40 0.63
C ILE A 114 -11.77 7.33 1.72
N GLN A 115 -10.60 7.06 2.30
CA GLN A 115 -10.45 6.03 3.34
C GLN A 115 -11.26 6.36 4.60
N ASN A 116 -11.39 7.64 4.96
CA ASN A 116 -12.25 8.09 6.06
C ASN A 116 -13.73 7.82 5.79
N SER A 117 -14.14 7.92 4.52
CA SER A 117 -15.52 7.62 4.06
C SER A 117 -15.79 6.12 3.96
N LEU A 118 -14.78 5.33 3.59
CA LEU A 118 -14.87 3.86 3.61
C LEU A 118 -15.00 3.33 5.05
N GLY A 119 -14.36 3.98 6.02
CA GLY A 119 -14.49 3.64 7.44
C GLY A 119 -13.74 2.36 7.85
N ALA A 120 -12.66 2.02 7.15
CA ALA A 120 -11.79 0.90 7.52
C ALA A 120 -11.04 1.16 8.84
N ASP A 121 -10.73 0.10 9.58
CA ASP A 121 -10.04 0.16 10.86
C ASP A 121 -8.57 0.61 10.74
N ILE A 122 -7.91 0.22 9.65
CA ILE A 122 -6.52 0.57 9.34
C ILE A 122 -6.51 1.21 7.96
N ILE A 123 -5.83 2.34 7.83
CA ILE A 123 -5.74 3.10 6.58
C ILE A 123 -4.28 3.33 6.23
N MET A 124 -3.93 3.19 4.95
CA MET A 124 -2.55 3.35 4.49
C MET A 124 -2.32 4.78 4.01
N ALA A 125 -1.20 5.38 4.41
CA ALA A 125 -0.76 6.67 3.88
C ALA A 125 -0.54 6.60 2.36
N PHE A 126 -0.79 7.71 1.68
CA PHE A 126 -0.50 7.85 0.25
C PHE A 126 1.01 8.03 0.03
N ASP A 127 1.57 7.26 -0.91
CA ASP A 127 3.01 7.12 -1.12
C ASP A 127 3.38 7.15 -2.61
N ASP A 128 4.66 7.41 -2.88
CA ASP A 128 5.24 7.30 -4.22
C ASP A 128 6.05 6.00 -4.32
N CYS A 129 5.53 5.02 -5.06
CA CYS A 129 6.15 3.71 -5.23
C CYS A 129 7.03 3.68 -6.49
N PRO A 130 8.36 3.78 -6.38
CA PRO A 130 9.26 3.64 -7.53
C PRO A 130 9.41 2.17 -7.94
N PRO A 131 10.03 1.86 -9.11
CA PRO A 131 10.45 0.50 -9.43
C PRO A 131 11.39 -0.06 -8.36
N SER A 132 11.19 -1.32 -7.97
CA SER A 132 12.00 -1.97 -6.93
C SER A 132 13.45 -2.19 -7.38
N VAL A 133 13.63 -2.61 -8.63
CA VAL A 133 14.94 -2.84 -9.27
C VAL A 133 15.21 -1.84 -10.40
N ASP A 134 16.48 -1.68 -10.76
CA ASP A 134 16.86 -0.85 -11.91
C ASP A 134 16.29 -1.48 -13.20
N PRO A 135 15.38 -0.78 -13.90
CA PRO A 135 14.78 -1.26 -15.14
C PRO A 135 15.80 -1.46 -16.28
N THR A 136 16.99 -0.88 -16.17
CA THR A 136 18.05 -0.96 -17.18
C THR A 136 19.03 -2.11 -16.96
N ALA A 137 19.00 -2.76 -15.79
CA ALA A 137 19.95 -3.80 -15.42
C ALA A 137 19.41 -5.21 -15.70
N GLY A 138 20.03 -5.93 -16.65
CA GLY A 138 19.81 -7.38 -16.87
C GLY A 138 18.48 -7.75 -17.57
N PRO A 139 18.15 -9.07 -17.69
CA PRO A 139 16.99 -9.53 -18.45
C PRO A 139 15.70 -9.37 -17.64
N VAL A 140 15.30 -8.14 -17.34
CA VAL A 140 14.05 -7.85 -16.63
C VAL A 140 12.91 -7.84 -17.63
N ASN A 141 12.43 -9.03 -18.01
CA ASN A 141 11.28 -9.18 -18.89
C ASN A 141 9.97 -9.00 -18.12
N GLN A 142 9.77 -7.82 -17.57
CA GLN A 142 8.49 -7.42 -17.00
C GLN A 142 8.03 -6.11 -17.66
N THR A 143 6.95 -6.20 -18.43
CA THR A 143 6.34 -5.05 -19.12
C THR A 143 6.11 -3.86 -18.18
N ARG A 144 5.78 -4.12 -16.91
CA ARG A 144 5.55 -3.10 -15.87
C ARG A 144 6.79 -2.24 -15.57
N ILE A 145 7.95 -2.87 -15.43
CA ILE A 145 9.21 -2.19 -15.12
C ILE A 145 9.65 -1.30 -16.29
N ARG A 146 9.46 -1.76 -17.53
CA ARG A 146 9.70 -0.95 -18.75
C ARG A 146 8.78 0.26 -18.85
N LEU A 147 7.49 0.10 -18.55
CA LEU A 147 6.53 1.22 -18.54
C LEU A 147 6.89 2.25 -17.48
N ALA A 148 7.30 1.80 -16.29
CA ALA A 148 7.75 2.70 -15.23
C ALA A 148 9.01 3.49 -15.66
N GLN A 149 9.97 2.83 -16.31
CA GLN A 149 11.14 3.50 -16.88
C GLN A 149 10.75 4.58 -17.89
N GLN A 150 9.89 4.27 -18.87
CA GLN A 150 9.48 5.22 -19.91
C GLN A 150 8.84 6.47 -19.30
N ARG A 151 7.96 6.29 -18.32
CA ARG A 151 7.31 7.40 -17.61
C ARG A 151 8.33 8.25 -16.84
N ASP A 152 9.17 7.60 -16.05
CA ASP A 152 10.08 8.28 -15.12
C ASP A 152 11.28 8.92 -15.83
N SER A 153 11.66 8.42 -17.01
CA SER A 153 12.72 9.01 -17.83
C SER A 153 12.32 10.39 -18.40
N GLY A 154 11.02 10.66 -18.59
CA GLY A 154 10.53 11.89 -19.18
C GLY A 154 11.24 12.21 -20.51
N ARG A 155 11.85 13.41 -20.62
CA ARG A 155 12.68 13.83 -21.77
C ARG A 155 14.17 13.47 -21.64
N ARG A 156 14.61 12.85 -20.53
CA ARG A 156 16.02 12.51 -20.31
C ARG A 156 16.42 11.31 -21.18
N LYS A 157 17.68 11.32 -21.66
CA LYS A 157 18.24 10.23 -22.47
C LYS A 157 18.55 8.96 -21.67
N GLN A 158 18.76 9.07 -20.36
CA GLN A 158 19.17 7.98 -19.48
C GLN A 158 18.33 7.98 -18.20
N TYR A 159 17.91 6.79 -17.79
CA TYR A 159 17.19 6.56 -16.54
C TYR A 159 18.21 6.50 -15.39
N ASP A 160 17.92 7.21 -14.30
CA ASP A 160 18.71 7.23 -13.07
C ASP A 160 17.85 6.67 -11.94
N HIS A 161 18.06 5.39 -11.62
CA HIS A 161 17.25 4.68 -10.64
C HIS A 161 17.45 5.24 -9.24
N GLU A 162 18.68 5.54 -8.85
CA GLU A 162 18.98 6.05 -7.51
C GLU A 162 18.35 7.43 -7.28
N SER A 163 18.43 8.32 -8.28
CA SER A 163 17.75 9.62 -8.24
C SER A 163 16.23 9.46 -8.12
N ARG A 164 15.64 8.49 -8.83
CA ARG A 164 14.21 8.19 -8.77
C ARG A 164 13.79 7.64 -7.39
N LEU A 165 14.58 6.75 -6.79
CA LEU A 165 14.35 6.24 -5.43
C LEU A 165 14.41 7.38 -4.40
N ARG A 166 15.41 8.26 -4.50
CA ARG A 166 15.55 9.43 -3.62
C ARG A 166 14.36 10.38 -3.72
N GLN A 167 13.92 10.68 -4.94
CA GLN A 167 12.73 11.49 -5.18
C GLN A 167 11.48 10.84 -4.56
N ALA A 168 11.32 9.53 -4.71
CA ALA A 168 10.18 8.79 -4.16
C ALA A 168 10.15 8.83 -2.63
N ASN A 169 11.31 8.64 -1.99
CA ASN A 169 11.45 8.73 -0.54
C ASN A 169 11.09 10.13 -0.03
N ASP A 170 11.66 11.17 -0.65
CA ASP A 170 11.42 12.56 -0.23
C ASP A 170 9.95 12.95 -0.42
N ARG A 171 9.33 12.49 -1.52
CA ARG A 171 7.90 12.72 -1.78
C ARG A 171 7.01 11.94 -0.83
N THR A 172 7.31 10.67 -0.56
CA THR A 172 6.59 9.82 0.40
C THR A 172 6.61 10.43 1.80
N ALA A 173 7.75 10.97 2.26
CA ALA A 173 7.84 11.68 3.52
C ALA A 173 6.95 12.94 3.56
N ARG A 174 6.98 13.78 2.50
CA ARG A 174 6.10 14.95 2.41
C ARG A 174 4.61 14.57 2.36
N TRP A 175 4.27 13.51 1.65
CA TRP A 175 2.91 13.02 1.52
C TRP A 175 2.40 12.38 2.81
N LEU A 176 3.27 11.75 3.60
CA LEU A 176 2.91 11.21 4.90
C LEU A 176 2.43 12.30 5.87
N GLU A 177 3.15 13.43 5.94
CA GLU A 177 2.74 14.57 6.75
C GLU A 177 1.38 15.13 6.32
N ARG A 178 1.16 15.23 5.00
CA ARG A 178 -0.13 15.64 4.44
C ARG A 178 -1.26 14.65 4.76
N CYS A 179 -0.98 13.34 4.69
CA CYS A 179 -1.93 12.30 5.09
C CYS A 179 -2.29 12.43 6.58
N LYS A 180 -1.28 12.57 7.45
CA LYS A 180 -1.49 12.74 8.90
C LYS A 180 -2.33 13.99 9.21
N ALA A 181 -2.07 15.10 8.52
CA ALA A 181 -2.85 16.33 8.67
C ALA A 181 -4.29 16.21 8.15
N ALA A 182 -4.52 15.45 7.08
CA ALA A 182 -5.84 15.24 6.48
C ALA A 182 -6.66 14.11 7.13
N HIS A 183 -6.04 13.32 8.02
CA HIS A 183 -6.73 12.24 8.73
C HIS A 183 -7.71 12.80 9.76
N ALA A 184 -9.01 12.66 9.48
CA ALA A 184 -10.08 13.26 10.28
C ALA A 184 -10.63 12.33 11.39
N ARG A 185 -10.27 11.04 11.40
CA ARG A 185 -10.86 10.02 12.30
C ARG A 185 -9.80 9.22 13.08
N PRO A 186 -8.84 9.86 13.78
CA PRO A 186 -7.71 9.17 14.42
C PRO A 186 -8.11 8.24 15.58
N THR A 187 -9.29 8.42 16.16
CA THR A 187 -9.81 7.54 17.23
C THR A 187 -10.53 6.31 16.69
N GLU A 188 -10.85 6.29 15.40
CA GLU A 188 -11.62 5.21 14.75
C GLU A 188 -10.81 4.47 13.68
N GLN A 189 -9.74 5.08 13.16
CA GLN A 189 -8.94 4.51 12.08
C GLN A 189 -7.45 4.74 12.34
N ALA A 190 -6.67 3.67 12.29
CA ALA A 190 -5.23 3.68 12.49
C ALA A 190 -4.50 3.99 11.17
N LEU A 191 -3.78 5.11 11.09
CA LEU A 191 -2.99 5.47 9.91
C LEU A 191 -1.61 4.79 9.95
N PHE A 192 -1.27 4.02 8.91
CA PHE A 192 0.04 3.41 8.76
C PHE A 192 0.89 4.16 7.72
N GLY A 193 2.17 4.40 8.05
CA GLY A 193 3.16 4.94 7.12
C GLY A 193 3.75 3.84 6.23
N ILE A 194 4.29 4.20 5.06
CA ILE A 194 4.86 3.24 4.09
C ILE A 194 6.33 3.57 3.85
N VAL A 195 7.20 2.61 4.14
CA VAL A 195 8.63 2.67 3.81
C VAL A 195 8.86 2.22 2.38
N GLN A 196 9.54 3.08 1.62
CA GLN A 196 9.92 2.89 0.22
C GLN A 196 11.46 2.74 0.09
N GLY A 197 11.97 2.63 -1.14
CA GLY A 197 13.41 2.57 -1.41
C GLY A 197 13.88 1.42 -2.30
N GLY A 198 12.95 0.65 -2.88
CA GLY A 198 13.27 -0.46 -3.78
C GLY A 198 14.18 -1.51 -3.13
N THR A 199 15.13 -2.06 -3.88
CA THR A 199 16.12 -3.02 -3.37
C THR A 199 17.40 -2.36 -2.85
N ASN A 200 17.44 -1.02 -2.73
CA ASN A 200 18.60 -0.28 -2.25
C ASN A 200 18.56 -0.12 -0.71
N PRO A 201 19.53 -0.69 0.03
CA PRO A 201 19.51 -0.67 1.50
C PRO A 201 19.63 0.74 2.11
N GLU A 202 20.41 1.62 1.48
CA GLU A 202 20.58 3.00 1.95
C GLU A 202 19.27 3.79 1.77
N MET A 203 18.59 3.61 0.64
CA MET A 203 17.29 4.23 0.40
C MET A 203 16.22 3.68 1.34
N ARG A 204 16.25 2.38 1.66
CA ARG A 204 15.36 1.78 2.68
C ARG A 204 15.59 2.38 4.05
N ALA A 205 16.85 2.52 4.47
CA ALA A 205 17.19 3.11 5.76
C ALA A 205 16.76 4.57 5.86
N ARG A 206 17.03 5.38 4.84
CA ARG A 206 16.58 6.77 4.77
C ARG A 206 15.06 6.90 4.82
N SER A 207 14.33 6.03 4.11
CA SER A 207 12.87 6.06 4.15
C SER A 207 12.34 5.63 5.52
N ALA A 208 12.93 4.60 6.13
CA ALA A 208 12.54 4.15 7.47
C ALA A 208 12.74 5.26 8.51
N GLU A 209 13.88 5.94 8.50
CA GLU A 209 14.16 7.08 9.38
C GLU A 209 13.11 8.19 9.21
N ALA A 210 12.85 8.63 7.97
CA ALA A 210 11.90 9.69 7.70
C ALA A 210 10.45 9.32 8.08
N VAL A 211 10.02 8.10 7.77
CA VAL A 211 8.65 7.64 8.04
C VAL A 211 8.42 7.40 9.53
N THR A 212 9.40 6.85 10.24
CA THR A 212 9.28 6.55 11.68
C THR A 212 9.51 7.77 12.56
N ALA A 213 10.08 8.86 12.04
CA ALA A 213 10.06 10.17 12.69
C ALA A 213 8.63 10.68 12.93
N VAL A 214 7.67 10.20 12.14
CA VAL A 214 6.23 10.45 12.36
C VAL A 214 5.67 9.37 13.26
N ASP A 215 5.25 9.75 14.47
CA ASP A 215 4.58 8.83 15.39
C ASP A 215 3.22 8.40 14.83
N LEU A 216 3.13 7.12 14.45
CA LEU A 216 1.95 6.46 13.84
C LEU A 216 1.66 5.11 14.52
N PRO A 217 0.40 4.63 14.51
CA PRO A 217 0.04 3.32 15.06
C PRO A 217 0.74 2.10 14.43
N GLY A 218 1.30 2.22 13.23
CA GLY A 218 2.00 1.12 12.55
C GLY A 218 2.72 1.56 11.28
N TYR A 219 3.53 0.65 10.73
CA TYR A 219 4.36 0.93 9.56
C TYR A 219 4.37 -0.25 8.59
N ALA A 220 4.36 0.07 7.30
CA ALA A 220 4.43 -0.91 6.24
C ALA A 220 5.75 -0.83 5.47
N ILE A 221 6.13 -1.95 4.87
CA ILE A 221 7.22 -2.09 3.92
C ILE A 221 6.56 -2.23 2.53
N GLY A 222 6.59 -1.13 1.77
CA GLY A 222 6.02 -1.05 0.42
C GLY A 222 7.06 -1.23 -0.67
N GLY A 223 6.60 -1.25 -1.93
CA GLY A 223 7.49 -1.37 -3.10
C GLY A 223 8.29 -2.67 -3.13
N VAL A 224 7.70 -3.75 -2.59
CA VAL A 224 8.18 -5.13 -2.68
C VAL A 224 7.13 -5.99 -3.41
N ALA A 225 7.54 -7.14 -3.95
CA ALA A 225 6.76 -8.01 -4.84
C ALA A 225 6.27 -7.30 -6.13
N VAL A 226 7.01 -6.29 -6.61
CA VAL A 226 6.65 -5.48 -7.78
C VAL A 226 7.52 -5.74 -9.01
N GLY A 227 8.46 -6.68 -8.91
CA GLY A 227 9.14 -7.29 -10.05
C GLY A 227 10.54 -7.85 -9.78
N GLU A 228 11.02 -7.75 -8.56
CA GLU A 228 12.25 -8.36 -8.07
C GLU A 228 12.13 -9.88 -7.84
N LEU A 229 13.26 -10.55 -7.59
CA LEU A 229 13.29 -11.99 -7.32
C LEU A 229 12.99 -12.28 -5.83
N THR A 230 12.60 -13.52 -5.51
CA THR A 230 12.41 -14.01 -4.13
C THR A 230 13.57 -13.64 -3.20
N ASP A 231 14.82 -13.80 -3.65
CA ASP A 231 16.00 -13.46 -2.85
C ASP A 231 16.13 -11.95 -2.58
N ASP A 232 15.62 -11.10 -3.48
CA ASP A 232 15.56 -9.66 -3.26
C ASP A 232 14.50 -9.31 -2.22
N ILE A 233 13.31 -9.90 -2.31
CA ILE A 233 12.22 -9.70 -1.32
C ILE A 233 12.74 -10.05 0.08
N ARG A 234 13.31 -11.26 0.25
CA ARG A 234 13.88 -11.69 1.54
C ARG A 234 14.90 -10.69 2.07
N ARG A 235 15.89 -10.32 1.25
CA ARG A 235 16.97 -9.40 1.65
C ARG A 235 16.42 -8.04 2.08
N VAL A 236 15.51 -7.47 1.29
CA VAL A 236 14.89 -6.17 1.58
C VAL A 236 14.13 -6.24 2.90
N THR A 237 13.35 -7.29 3.12
CA THR A 237 12.59 -7.46 4.36
C THR A 237 13.50 -7.63 5.57
N GLU A 238 14.52 -8.50 5.49
CA GLU A 238 15.50 -8.73 6.55
C GLU A 238 16.27 -7.46 6.94
N GLN A 239 16.53 -6.58 5.98
CA GLN A 239 17.22 -5.30 6.23
C GLN A 239 16.28 -4.21 6.74
N THR A 240 15.04 -4.16 6.26
CA THR A 240 14.13 -3.04 6.53
C THR A 240 13.32 -3.24 7.80
N ALA A 241 12.81 -4.45 8.07
CA ALA A 241 11.94 -4.70 9.21
C ALA A 241 12.61 -4.35 10.57
N PRO A 242 13.90 -4.65 10.81
CA PRO A 242 14.57 -4.26 12.06
C PRO A 242 14.73 -2.76 12.25
N LEU A 243 14.60 -1.94 11.20
CA LEU A 243 14.65 -0.48 11.29
C LEU A 243 13.31 0.11 11.78
N LEU A 244 12.24 -0.68 11.82
CA LEU A 244 10.93 -0.24 12.25
C LEU A 244 10.73 -0.52 13.75
N PRO A 245 10.05 0.37 14.50
CA PRO A 245 9.82 0.21 15.93
C PRO A 245 9.19 -1.14 16.28
N GLU A 246 9.81 -1.88 17.20
CA GLU A 246 9.35 -3.21 17.63
C GLU A 246 8.01 -3.19 18.37
N SER A 247 7.68 -2.07 19.01
CA SER A 247 6.42 -1.89 19.72
C SER A 247 5.21 -1.64 18.81
N LYS A 248 5.40 -1.63 17.49
CA LYS A 248 4.37 -1.29 16.50
C LYS A 248 4.30 -2.35 15.40
N PRO A 249 3.10 -2.65 14.89
CA PRO A 249 2.91 -3.64 13.84
C PRO A 249 3.67 -3.26 12.57
N ARG A 250 4.31 -4.27 11.98
CA ARG A 250 5.04 -4.21 10.71
C ARG A 250 4.28 -4.95 9.62
N TYR A 251 3.88 -4.24 8.56
CA TYR A 251 3.08 -4.79 7.46
C TYR A 251 3.89 -4.93 6.18
N LEU A 252 4.07 -6.15 5.66
CA LEU A 252 4.72 -6.38 4.36
C LEU A 252 3.67 -6.50 3.26
N MET A 253 3.66 -5.51 2.35
CA MET A 253 2.60 -5.36 1.36
C MET A 253 2.81 -6.25 0.13
N GLY A 254 1.78 -6.98 -0.30
CA GLY A 254 1.73 -7.72 -1.56
C GLY A 254 2.51 -9.04 -1.61
N VAL A 255 2.94 -9.56 -0.47
CA VAL A 255 3.72 -10.81 -0.37
C VAL A 255 2.82 -11.96 0.08
N GLY A 256 2.80 -13.05 -0.71
CA GLY A 256 1.89 -14.18 -0.48
C GLY A 256 2.50 -15.58 -0.53
N TYR A 257 3.70 -15.77 -1.09
CA TYR A 257 4.32 -17.09 -1.11
C TYR A 257 4.72 -17.52 0.30
N GLU A 258 4.49 -18.78 0.63
CA GLU A 258 4.67 -19.32 1.98
C GLU A 258 6.10 -19.15 2.50
N HIS A 259 7.10 -19.34 1.64
CA HIS A 259 8.51 -19.19 2.01
C HIS A 259 8.89 -17.73 2.29
N ASP A 260 8.29 -16.78 1.58
CA ASP A 260 8.49 -15.35 1.80
C ASP A 260 7.85 -14.92 3.11
N ILE A 261 6.62 -15.38 3.38
CA ILE A 261 5.92 -15.12 4.65
C ILE A 261 6.74 -15.64 5.83
N VAL A 262 7.21 -16.90 5.79
CA VAL A 262 8.02 -17.47 6.89
C VAL A 262 9.31 -16.68 7.10
N SER A 263 9.98 -16.27 6.02
CA SER A 263 11.21 -15.48 6.10
C SER A 263 10.95 -14.09 6.69
N ALA A 264 9.88 -13.45 6.27
CA ALA A 264 9.47 -12.14 6.76
C ALA A 264 9.04 -12.16 8.24
N VAL A 265 8.31 -13.19 8.68
CA VAL A 265 7.98 -13.38 10.10
C VAL A 265 9.26 -13.50 10.94
N ARG A 266 10.28 -14.23 10.46
CA ARG A 266 11.58 -14.31 11.14
C ARG A 266 12.30 -12.96 11.21
N ALA A 267 12.07 -12.07 10.24
CA ALA A 267 12.57 -10.70 10.26
C ALA A 267 11.72 -9.74 11.12
N GLY A 268 10.64 -10.23 11.73
CA GLY A 268 9.78 -9.47 12.63
C GLY A 268 8.56 -8.81 11.97
N VAL A 269 8.12 -9.28 10.80
CA VAL A 269 6.89 -8.81 10.15
C VAL A 269 5.64 -9.45 10.77
N ASP A 270 4.59 -8.64 10.95
CA ASP A 270 3.36 -9.00 11.66
C ASP A 270 2.15 -9.17 10.74
N MET A 271 2.15 -8.55 9.56
CA MET A 271 0.98 -8.50 8.68
C MET A 271 1.38 -8.70 7.22
N PHE A 272 0.51 -9.36 6.45
CA PHE A 272 0.71 -9.73 5.05
C PHE A 272 -0.60 -9.62 4.26
N ASP A 273 -0.52 -9.42 2.96
CA ASP A 273 -1.65 -9.54 2.04
C ASP A 273 -1.19 -10.07 0.67
N CYS A 274 -2.04 -10.85 0.01
CA CYS A 274 -1.85 -11.24 -1.38
C CYS A 274 -3.20 -11.65 -2.01
N VAL A 275 -3.28 -11.63 -3.34
CA VAL A 275 -4.49 -11.94 -4.13
C VAL A 275 -4.60 -13.40 -4.53
#